data_AF-W2SQF1-F1
#
_entry.id   AF-W2SQF1-F1
#
_cell.length_a   1.000
_cell.length_b   1.000
_cell.length_c   1.000
_cell.angle_alpha   90.00
_cell.angle_beta   90.00
_cell.angle_gamma   90.00
#
_symmetry.space_group_name_H-M   'P 1'
#
loop_
_entity.id
_entity.type
_entity.pdbx_description
1 polymer ?
#
loop_
_entity_poly.entity_id
_entity_poly.type
_entity_poly.pdbx_seq_one_letter_code
_entity_poly.pdbx_strand_id
1 'polypeptide(L)'
;MLFTGTTAKPKRDEKKEKKSDRDEKYDIQESVFVRWGNSLLANEPLKDFRDLSDLKYINSIANIATGINSNLTGNRYEDCCTLLNNVNDMKTSPQELAESQQKAVLAMWWDLVQTFWKRFGPDPIREEKLSEAIKQWCLEVTKDYEAVSVCDFTSSWRDGYALNCLLHSFDSKLVDLSVIAESTATDRIEYAFATAEKRFKVARLLNVKGTCACFVDVDVPWM
;
A
#
# COMPACT_ATOMS: atom_id res chain seq x y z
N MET A 1 -15.80 -52.24 5.25
CA MET A 1 -14.46 -51.61 5.26
C MET A 1 -14.43 -50.56 4.16
N LEU A 2 -14.52 -49.27 4.49
CA LEU A 2 -14.07 -48.17 3.62
C LEU A 2 -13.61 -47.04 4.54
N PHE A 3 -12.28 -46.95 4.71
CA PHE A 3 -11.63 -45.84 5.39
C PHE A 3 -11.55 -44.65 4.42
N THR A 4 -12.21 -43.54 4.73
CA THR A 4 -11.95 -42.26 4.10
C THR A 4 -10.70 -41.66 4.75
N GLY A 5 -9.56 -41.76 4.06
CA GLY A 5 -8.30 -41.17 4.49
C GLY A 5 -8.29 -39.67 4.21
N THR A 6 -8.28 -38.85 5.26
CA THR A 6 -7.93 -37.44 5.19
C THR A 6 -6.44 -37.34 4.87
N THR A 7 -6.07 -36.96 3.64
CA THR A 7 -4.68 -36.66 3.30
C THR A 7 -4.27 -35.34 3.95
N ALA A 8 -3.66 -35.42 5.13
CA ALA A 8 -2.94 -34.30 5.72
C ALA A 8 -1.74 -33.95 4.83
N LYS A 9 -1.65 -32.70 4.36
CA LYS A 9 -0.45 -32.19 3.67
C LYS A 9 0.76 -32.26 4.63
N PRO A 10 1.98 -32.59 4.16
CA PRO A 10 3.15 -32.66 5.03
C PRO A 10 3.54 -31.28 5.54
N LYS A 11 3.74 -31.14 6.87
CA LYS A 11 4.13 -29.88 7.57
C LYS A 11 5.34 -29.14 6.99
N ARG A 12 6.21 -29.81 6.23
CA ARG A 12 7.41 -29.23 5.62
C ARG A 12 7.10 -28.42 4.36
N ASP A 13 6.11 -28.87 3.59
CA ASP A 13 5.65 -28.20 2.38
C ASP A 13 4.82 -26.97 2.74
N GLU A 14 3.95 -27.09 3.75
CA GLU A 14 3.18 -25.94 4.29
C GLU A 14 4.07 -24.82 4.85
N LYS A 15 5.22 -25.16 5.46
CA LYS A 15 6.17 -24.16 5.99
C LYS A 15 6.97 -23.46 4.90
N LYS A 16 7.19 -24.14 3.76
CA LYS A 16 7.89 -23.58 2.59
C LYS A 16 6.95 -22.68 1.79
N GLU A 17 5.70 -23.11 1.61
CA GLU A 17 4.61 -22.36 0.96
C GLU A 17 4.29 -21.06 1.75
N LYS A 18 4.12 -21.16 3.09
CA LYS A 18 3.98 -19.97 3.95
C LYS A 18 5.19 -19.03 3.98
N LYS A 19 6.37 -19.50 3.56
CA LYS A 19 7.55 -18.65 3.46
C LYS A 19 7.56 -17.92 2.12
N SER A 20 7.29 -18.60 1.00
CA SER A 20 7.18 -17.96 -0.31
C SER A 20 6.10 -16.89 -0.36
N ASP A 21 4.95 -17.13 0.25
CA ASP A 21 3.83 -16.16 0.24
C ASP A 21 4.16 -14.90 1.05
N ARG A 22 4.97 -15.03 2.11
CA ARG A 22 5.42 -13.87 2.90
C ARG A 22 6.47 -13.05 2.16
N ASP A 23 7.39 -13.72 1.49
CA ASP A 23 8.44 -13.06 0.72
C ASP A 23 7.81 -12.27 -0.45
N GLU A 24 6.83 -12.86 -1.16
CA GLU A 24 6.09 -12.16 -2.22
C GLU A 24 5.32 -10.93 -1.71
N LYS A 25 4.69 -11.03 -0.53
CA LYS A 25 4.00 -9.89 0.11
C LYS A 25 4.94 -8.72 0.40
N TYR A 26 6.15 -9.01 0.88
CA TYR A 26 7.14 -7.96 1.15
C TYR A 26 7.68 -7.33 -0.13
N ASP A 27 7.88 -8.12 -1.19
CA ASP A 27 8.32 -7.60 -2.49
C ASP A 27 7.30 -6.61 -3.08
N ILE A 28 6.00 -6.92 -2.94
CA ILE A 28 4.92 -6.00 -3.34
C ILE A 28 4.98 -4.72 -2.51
N GLN A 29 5.05 -4.82 -1.18
CA GLN A 29 5.09 -3.65 -0.28
C GLN A 29 6.29 -2.76 -0.58
N GLU A 30 7.46 -3.35 -0.76
CA GLU A 30 8.67 -2.65 -1.18
C GLU A 30 8.44 -1.88 -2.48
N SER A 31 7.91 -2.54 -3.51
CA SER A 31 7.67 -1.90 -4.80
C SER A 31 6.71 -0.71 -4.71
N VAL A 32 5.69 -0.80 -3.83
CA VAL A 32 4.73 0.27 -3.56
C VAL A 32 5.41 1.44 -2.86
N PHE A 33 6.21 1.19 -1.81
CA PHE A 33 6.89 2.26 -1.07
C PHE A 33 7.97 2.94 -1.90
N VAL A 34 8.71 2.19 -2.73
CA VAL A 34 9.65 2.77 -3.71
C VAL A 34 8.92 3.75 -4.63
N ARG A 35 7.79 3.34 -5.21
CA ARG A 35 7.00 4.20 -6.11
C ARG A 35 6.39 5.39 -5.40
N TRP A 36 5.90 5.17 -4.18
CA TRP A 36 5.32 6.24 -3.38
C TRP A 36 6.37 7.28 -2.98
N GLY A 37 7.53 6.84 -2.48
CA GLY A 37 8.65 7.75 -2.19
C GLY A 37 9.10 8.53 -3.44
N ASN A 38 9.18 7.86 -4.60
CA ASN A 38 9.51 8.51 -5.88
C ASN A 38 8.45 9.50 -6.37
N SER A 39 7.20 9.40 -5.90
CA SER A 39 6.17 10.41 -6.20
C SER A 39 6.37 11.72 -5.41
N LEU A 40 7.18 11.69 -4.35
CA LEU A 40 7.47 12.82 -3.48
C LEU A 40 8.89 13.39 -3.68
N LEU A 41 9.86 12.54 -4.01
CA LEU A 41 11.24 12.94 -4.23
C LEU A 41 11.44 13.56 -5.63
N ALA A 42 12.14 14.69 -5.70
CA ALA A 42 12.40 15.40 -6.95
C ALA A 42 13.73 15.06 -7.64
N ASN A 43 14.73 14.56 -6.89
CA ASN A 43 16.12 14.51 -7.35
C ASN A 43 16.62 13.09 -7.66
N GLU A 44 16.70 12.22 -6.65
CA GLU A 44 17.26 10.87 -6.78
C GLU A 44 16.16 9.84 -6.50
N PRO A 45 15.78 9.02 -7.51
CA PRO A 45 14.74 8.03 -7.32
C PRO A 45 15.28 6.81 -6.57
N LEU A 46 14.49 6.34 -5.61
CA LEU A 46 14.59 5.04 -4.94
C LEU A 46 14.50 3.93 -5.99
N LYS A 47 15.33 2.89 -5.84
CA LYS A 47 15.39 1.76 -6.76
C LYS A 47 14.99 0.45 -6.11
N ASP A 48 15.46 0.21 -4.89
CA ASP A 48 15.31 -1.05 -4.19
C ASP A 48 15.28 -0.87 -2.66
N PHE A 49 15.13 -1.97 -1.93
CA PHE A 49 15.13 -2.02 -0.47
C PHE A 49 16.32 -1.30 0.20
N ARG A 50 17.51 -1.28 -0.43
CA ARG A 50 18.68 -0.61 0.15
C ARG A 50 18.44 0.90 0.22
N ASP A 51 17.81 1.47 -0.78
CA ASP A 51 17.40 2.87 -0.74
C ASP A 51 16.28 3.10 0.29
N LEU A 52 15.34 2.15 0.46
CA LEU A 52 14.32 2.25 1.51
C LEU A 52 14.92 2.20 2.94
N SER A 53 16.05 1.52 3.13
CA SER A 53 16.72 1.37 4.44
C SER A 53 17.79 2.43 4.72
N ASP A 54 18.07 3.30 3.75
CA ASP A 54 18.97 4.43 3.91
C ASP A 54 18.24 5.60 4.60
N LEU A 55 18.80 6.03 5.74
CA LEU A 55 18.24 7.10 6.56
C LEU A 55 18.18 8.44 5.83
N LYS A 56 19.00 8.67 4.80
CA LYS A 56 18.92 9.89 3.98
C LYS A 56 17.53 10.01 3.34
N TYR A 57 17.03 8.92 2.76
CA TYR A 57 15.71 8.92 2.12
C TYR A 57 14.59 8.92 3.15
N ILE A 58 14.69 8.10 4.20
CA ILE A 58 13.70 8.08 5.30
C ILE A 58 13.57 9.48 5.90
N ASN A 59 14.67 10.16 6.21
CA ASN A 59 14.66 11.52 6.76
C ASN A 59 14.10 12.55 5.78
N SER A 60 14.41 12.43 4.48
CA SER A 60 13.85 13.32 3.46
C SER A 60 12.32 13.21 3.39
N ILE A 61 11.79 11.99 3.38
CA ILE A 61 10.34 11.76 3.39
C ILE A 61 9.73 12.14 4.74
N ALA A 62 10.40 11.87 5.86
CA ALA A 62 9.96 12.27 7.20
C ALA A 62 9.81 13.78 7.31
N ASN A 63 10.77 14.55 6.79
CA ASN A 63 10.69 16.00 6.79
C ASN A 63 9.50 16.52 5.96
N ILE A 64 9.21 15.87 4.82
CA ILE A 64 8.03 16.17 4.00
C ILE A 64 6.72 15.83 4.75
N ALA A 65 6.64 14.63 5.31
CA ALA A 65 5.43 14.11 5.96
C ALA A 65 5.11 14.84 7.27
N THR A 66 6.12 15.11 8.09
CA THR A 66 5.95 15.75 9.42
C THR A 66 5.99 17.27 9.33
N GLY A 67 6.69 17.84 8.35
CA GLY A 67 7.05 19.27 8.30
C GLY A 67 8.14 19.67 9.30
N ILE A 68 8.80 18.70 9.95
CA ILE A 68 9.90 18.92 10.89
C ILE A 68 11.20 18.74 10.11
N ASN A 69 12.08 19.74 10.08
CA ASN A 69 13.39 19.61 9.44
C ASN A 69 14.41 19.04 10.43
N SER A 70 14.49 17.72 10.55
CA SER A 70 15.57 17.06 11.29
C SER A 70 16.80 16.84 10.39
N ASN A 71 17.97 17.07 10.96
CA ASN A 71 19.25 16.71 10.35
C ASN A 71 19.78 15.44 11.00
N LEU A 72 20.33 14.54 10.18
CA LEU A 72 20.99 13.33 10.67
C LEU A 72 22.28 13.71 11.40
N THR A 73 22.49 13.13 12.57
CA THR A 73 23.66 13.35 13.42
C THR A 73 24.86 12.50 12.97
N GLY A 74 24.61 11.44 12.20
CA GLY A 74 25.60 10.44 11.81
C GLY A 74 25.66 9.26 12.77
N ASN A 75 25.01 9.35 13.94
CA ASN A 75 24.77 8.21 14.80
C ASN A 75 23.45 7.53 14.38
N ARG A 76 23.59 6.43 13.63
CA ARG A 76 22.45 5.71 13.05
C ARG A 76 21.37 5.35 14.07
N TYR A 77 21.74 4.92 15.27
CA TYR A 77 20.76 4.52 16.30
C TYR A 77 19.97 5.73 16.82
N GLU A 78 20.66 6.84 17.11
CA GLU A 78 20.04 8.09 17.56
C GLU A 78 19.14 8.70 16.49
N ASP A 79 19.60 8.65 15.23
CA ASP A 79 18.83 9.08 14.07
C ASP A 79 17.55 8.24 13.90
N CYS A 80 17.63 6.91 14.04
CA CYS A 80 16.46 6.03 14.06
C CYS A 80 15.48 6.37 15.19
N CYS A 81 15.97 6.62 16.41
CA CYS A 81 15.13 7.03 17.53
C CYS A 81 14.39 8.34 17.24
N THR A 82 15.10 9.32 16.69
CA THR A 82 14.55 10.63 16.33
C THR A 82 13.47 10.50 15.26
N LEU A 83 13.74 9.73 14.21
CA LEU A 83 12.79 9.50 13.11
C LEU A 83 11.51 8.81 13.59
N LEU A 84 11.63 7.76 14.41
CA LEU A 84 10.47 7.04 14.98
C LEU A 84 9.65 7.96 15.89
N ASN A 85 10.31 8.77 16.72
CA ASN A 85 9.63 9.74 17.58
C ASN A 85 8.89 10.82 16.76
N ASN A 86 9.47 11.29 15.65
CA ASN A 86 8.85 12.31 14.79
C ASN A 86 7.56 11.82 14.12
N VAL A 87 7.43 10.51 13.86
CA VAL A 87 6.21 9.89 13.33
C VAL A 87 5.31 9.30 14.43
N ASN A 88 5.69 9.46 15.70
CA ASN A 88 5.01 8.90 16.87
C ASN A 88 4.85 7.36 16.81
N ASP A 89 5.86 6.67 16.27
CA ASP A 89 5.93 5.21 16.27
C ASP A 89 6.63 4.71 17.54
N MET A 90 5.88 4.02 18.39
CA MET A 90 6.36 3.38 19.62
C MET A 90 6.47 1.86 19.51
N LYS A 91 6.10 1.28 18.36
CA LYS A 91 6.02 -0.16 18.14
C LYS A 91 7.26 -0.70 17.44
N THR A 92 7.83 0.06 16.52
CA THR A 92 9.05 -0.36 15.81
C THR A 92 10.28 -0.19 16.71
N SER A 93 11.13 -1.21 16.76
CA SER A 93 12.38 -1.15 17.49
C SER A 93 13.40 -0.27 16.75
N PRO A 94 13.99 0.76 17.40
CA PRO A 94 15.05 1.56 16.80
C PRO A 94 16.27 0.73 16.40
N GLN A 95 16.58 -0.32 17.17
CA GLN A 95 17.69 -1.23 16.87
C GLN A 95 17.42 -2.04 15.60
N GLU A 96 16.19 -2.56 15.44
CA GLU A 96 15.84 -3.33 14.23
C GLU A 96 15.86 -2.45 12.97
N LEU A 97 15.43 -1.18 13.10
CA LEU A 97 15.53 -0.20 12.01
C LEU A 97 16.99 0.14 11.70
N ALA A 98 17.83 0.35 12.73
CA ALA A 98 19.26 0.58 12.57
C ALA A 98 19.97 -0.61 11.90
N GLU A 99 19.52 -1.83 12.18
CA GLU A 99 20.02 -3.05 11.52
C GLU A 99 19.44 -3.29 10.12
N SER A 100 18.56 -2.41 9.63
CA SER A 100 17.89 -2.53 8.32
C SER A 100 17.04 -3.81 8.20
N GLN A 101 16.42 -4.24 9.31
CA GLN A 101 15.49 -5.35 9.29
C GLN A 101 14.28 -5.00 8.40
N GLN A 102 13.96 -5.86 7.44
CA GLN A 102 12.94 -5.60 6.42
C GLN A 102 11.59 -5.18 7.01
N LYS A 103 11.13 -5.89 8.04
CA LYS A 103 9.86 -5.57 8.71
C LYS A 103 9.88 -4.18 9.37
N ALA A 104 10.97 -3.80 10.03
CA ALA A 104 11.10 -2.50 10.70
C ALA A 104 11.17 -1.34 9.69
N VAL A 105 11.89 -1.53 8.58
CA VAL A 105 11.96 -0.55 7.48
C VAL A 105 10.57 -0.36 6.88
N LEU A 106 9.87 -1.43 6.51
CA LEU A 106 8.53 -1.32 5.92
C LEU A 106 7.49 -0.73 6.89
N ALA A 107 7.62 -1.01 8.20
CA ALA A 107 6.79 -0.37 9.22
C ALA A 107 7.04 1.15 9.27
N MET A 108 8.31 1.58 9.29
CA MET A 108 8.67 2.99 9.23
C MET A 108 8.08 3.70 7.99
N TRP A 109 8.17 3.08 6.81
CA TRP A 109 7.59 3.63 5.58
C TRP A 109 6.07 3.71 5.64
N TRP A 110 5.41 2.75 6.27
CA TRP A 110 3.96 2.82 6.49
C TRP A 110 3.56 3.96 7.44
N ASP A 111 4.31 4.19 8.51
CA ASP A 111 4.08 5.33 9.41
C ASP A 111 4.33 6.68 8.74
N LEU A 112 5.29 6.75 7.80
CA LEU A 112 5.48 7.92 6.94
C LEU A 112 4.25 8.18 6.04
N VAL A 113 3.69 7.15 5.42
CA VAL A 113 2.46 7.27 4.61
C VAL A 113 1.31 7.78 5.47
N GLN A 114 1.08 7.19 6.64
CA GLN A 114 0.02 7.62 7.55
C GLN A 114 0.22 9.07 8.01
N THR A 115 1.45 9.44 8.39
CA THR A 115 1.79 10.80 8.83
C THR A 115 1.56 11.81 7.71
N PHE A 116 1.96 11.47 6.49
CA PHE A 116 1.75 12.30 5.31
C PHE A 116 0.24 12.58 5.09
N TRP A 117 -0.60 11.55 5.09
CA TRP A 117 -2.04 11.72 4.86
C TRP A 117 -2.76 12.39 6.02
N LYS A 118 -2.31 12.20 7.26
CA LYS A 118 -2.79 12.98 8.41
C LYS A 118 -2.48 14.48 8.30
N ARG A 119 -1.44 14.85 7.53
CA ARG A 119 -1.08 16.25 7.31
C ARG A 119 -1.75 16.85 6.08
N PHE A 120 -1.77 16.12 4.96
CA PHE A 120 -2.17 16.66 3.65
C PHE A 120 -3.53 16.14 3.15
N GLY A 121 -4.11 15.12 3.80
CA GLY A 121 -5.40 14.55 3.42
C GLY A 121 -6.59 15.47 3.72
N PRO A 122 -7.79 15.13 3.19
CA PRO A 122 -9.04 15.76 3.58
C PRO A 122 -9.40 15.46 5.04
N ASP A 123 -10.28 16.26 5.65
CA ASP A 123 -10.60 16.18 7.09
C ASP A 123 -10.95 14.77 7.60
N PRO A 124 -11.78 13.94 6.92
CA PRO A 124 -12.05 12.57 7.38
C PRO A 124 -10.78 11.71 7.52
N ILE A 125 -9.83 11.86 6.60
CA ILE A 125 -8.55 11.14 6.62
C ILE A 125 -7.62 11.65 7.72
N ARG A 126 -7.75 12.91 8.11
CA ARG A 126 -6.91 13.54 9.15
C ARG A 126 -7.41 13.25 10.56
N GLU A 127 -8.71 13.05 10.74
CA GLU A 127 -9.36 12.88 12.04
C GLU A 127 -9.51 11.41 12.45
N GLU A 128 -9.67 10.50 11.50
CA GLU A 128 -9.87 9.07 11.75
C GLU A 128 -8.63 8.22 11.38
N LYS A 129 -8.71 6.90 11.59
CA LYS A 129 -7.69 6.01 11.02
C LYS A 129 -7.81 6.02 9.50
N LEU A 130 -6.68 6.12 8.82
CA LEU A 130 -6.61 6.15 7.35
C LEU A 130 -7.42 5.03 6.68
N SER A 131 -7.32 3.80 7.20
CA SER A 131 -8.06 2.65 6.66
C SER A 131 -9.58 2.78 6.82
N GLU A 132 -10.05 3.29 7.96
CA GLU A 132 -11.46 3.49 8.25
C GLU A 132 -12.04 4.61 7.38
N ALA A 133 -11.35 5.76 7.31
CA ALA A 133 -11.75 6.91 6.49
C ALA A 133 -11.83 6.56 4.99
N ILE A 134 -10.81 5.87 4.45
CA ILE A 134 -10.82 5.44 3.04
C ILE A 134 -11.94 4.43 2.79
N LYS A 135 -12.19 3.52 3.74
CA LYS A 135 -13.24 2.49 3.56
C LYS A 135 -14.62 3.14 3.50
N GLN A 136 -14.90 4.07 4.40
CA GLN A 136 -16.14 4.84 4.39
C GLN A 136 -16.29 5.61 3.08
N TRP A 137 -15.24 6.33 2.66
CA TRP A 137 -15.24 7.05 1.39
C TRP A 137 -15.54 6.14 0.19
N CYS A 138 -14.90 4.97 0.12
CA CYS A 138 -15.19 4.02 -0.95
C CYS A 138 -16.66 3.57 -0.93
N LEU A 139 -17.21 3.23 0.24
CA LEU A 139 -18.62 2.83 0.38
C LEU A 139 -19.57 3.94 -0.09
N GLU A 140 -19.30 5.19 0.30
CA GLU A 140 -20.12 6.34 -0.07
C GLU A 140 -20.09 6.61 -1.58
N VAL A 141 -18.90 6.53 -2.19
CA VAL A 141 -18.72 6.76 -3.62
C VAL A 141 -19.34 5.64 -4.44
N THR A 142 -19.29 4.40 -3.97
CA THR A 142 -19.82 3.25 -4.71
C THR A 142 -21.29 2.95 -4.43
N LYS A 143 -21.96 3.67 -3.54
CA LYS A 143 -23.32 3.34 -3.06
C LYS A 143 -24.39 3.23 -4.16
N ASP A 144 -24.24 3.99 -5.23
CA ASP A 144 -25.21 4.06 -6.34
C ASP A 144 -24.88 3.06 -7.48
N TYR A 145 -23.83 2.24 -7.32
CA TYR A 145 -23.45 1.22 -8.29
C TYR A 145 -23.87 -0.17 -7.80
N GLU A 146 -25.04 -0.65 -8.24
CA GLU A 146 -25.61 -1.94 -7.80
C GLU A 146 -24.70 -3.15 -8.02
N ALA A 147 -23.82 -3.09 -9.02
CA ALA A 147 -22.88 -4.17 -9.34
C ALA A 147 -21.61 -4.19 -8.47
N VAL A 148 -21.43 -3.22 -7.56
CA VAL A 148 -20.23 -3.10 -6.72
C VAL A 148 -20.62 -3.03 -5.25
N SER A 149 -19.98 -3.88 -4.45
CA SER A 149 -20.00 -3.78 -3.00
C SER A 149 -18.57 -3.84 -2.48
N VAL A 150 -18.05 -2.69 -2.03
CA VAL A 150 -16.69 -2.59 -1.49
C VAL A 150 -16.71 -2.92 0.00
N CYS A 151 -16.42 -4.16 0.34
CA CYS A 151 -16.42 -4.63 1.73
C CYS A 151 -15.02 -4.64 2.37
N ASP A 152 -13.97 -4.67 1.54
CA ASP A 152 -12.56 -4.83 1.93
C ASP A 152 -11.61 -4.05 1.01
N PHE A 153 -10.31 -4.04 1.32
CA PHE A 153 -9.23 -3.55 0.46
C PHE A 153 -8.50 -4.70 -0.27
N THR A 154 -9.18 -5.85 -0.39
CA THR A 154 -8.66 -7.08 -0.97
C THR A 154 -9.52 -7.50 -2.14
N SER A 155 -10.40 -8.46 -1.92
CA SER A 155 -11.14 -9.17 -2.93
C SER A 155 -12.08 -8.26 -3.73
N SER A 156 -12.59 -7.20 -3.10
CA SER A 156 -13.52 -6.23 -3.70
C SER A 156 -12.92 -5.46 -4.88
N TRP A 157 -11.58 -5.41 -4.98
CA TRP A 157 -10.87 -4.65 -6.01
C TRP A 157 -10.21 -5.54 -7.07
N ARG A 158 -10.28 -6.86 -6.89
CA ARG A 158 -9.49 -7.83 -7.65
C ARG A 158 -9.86 -7.91 -9.13
N ASP A 159 -11.12 -7.70 -9.45
CA ASP A 159 -11.61 -7.73 -10.82
C ASP A 159 -11.48 -6.36 -11.54
N GLY A 160 -11.03 -5.32 -10.83
CA GLY A 160 -10.85 -3.97 -11.36
C GLY A 160 -12.13 -3.19 -11.63
N TYR A 161 -13.32 -3.76 -11.43
CA TYR A 161 -14.57 -3.06 -11.77
C TYR A 161 -14.83 -1.90 -10.79
N ALA A 162 -14.62 -2.12 -9.49
CA ALA A 162 -14.74 -1.08 -8.46
C ALA A 162 -13.83 0.14 -8.73
N LEU A 163 -12.61 -0.07 -9.24
CA LEU A 163 -11.69 1.02 -9.62
C LEU A 163 -12.27 1.92 -10.72
N ASN A 164 -12.96 1.31 -11.68
CA ASN A 164 -13.60 2.02 -12.79
C ASN A 164 -14.85 2.77 -12.33
N CYS A 165 -15.64 2.20 -11.41
CA CYS A 165 -16.76 2.90 -10.77
C CYS A 165 -16.31 4.13 -9.99
N LEU A 166 -15.18 4.06 -9.27
CA LEU A 166 -14.60 5.24 -8.63
C LEU A 166 -14.31 6.34 -9.65
N LEU A 167 -13.64 6.02 -10.76
CA LEU A 167 -13.33 7.02 -11.80
C LEU A 167 -14.60 7.61 -12.44
N HIS A 168 -15.59 6.76 -12.72
CA HIS A 168 -16.89 7.17 -13.24
C HIS A 168 -17.63 8.11 -12.28
N SER A 169 -17.49 7.92 -10.96
CA SER A 169 -18.10 8.81 -9.95
C SER A 169 -17.55 10.23 -9.98
N PHE A 170 -16.28 10.41 -10.35
CA PHE A 170 -15.65 11.72 -10.47
C PHE A 170 -16.05 12.43 -11.76
N ASP A 171 -16.10 11.69 -12.88
CA ASP A 171 -16.60 12.18 -14.16
C ASP A 171 -17.11 11.01 -14.99
N SER A 172 -18.43 10.95 -15.17
CA SER A 172 -19.11 9.87 -15.90
C SER A 172 -18.70 9.75 -17.37
N LYS A 173 -18.08 10.78 -17.94
CA LYS A 173 -17.58 10.77 -19.32
C LYS A 173 -16.24 10.09 -19.47
N LEU A 174 -15.53 9.82 -18.37
CA LEU A 174 -14.21 9.20 -18.43
C LEU A 174 -14.25 7.70 -18.65
N VAL A 175 -15.35 7.04 -18.29
CA VAL A 175 -15.46 5.58 -18.28
C VAL A 175 -16.81 5.17 -18.85
N ASP A 176 -16.81 4.29 -19.85
CA ASP A 176 -18.03 3.61 -20.28
C ASP A 176 -18.16 2.29 -19.51
N LEU A 177 -19.00 2.27 -18.48
CA LEU A 177 -19.17 1.10 -17.61
C LEU A 177 -19.72 -0.12 -18.36
N SER A 178 -20.45 0.07 -19.46
CA SER A 178 -20.94 -1.06 -20.27
C SER A 178 -19.79 -1.82 -20.93
N VAL A 179 -18.81 -1.09 -21.47
CA VAL A 179 -17.59 -1.66 -22.07
C VAL A 179 -16.69 -2.28 -21.01
N ILE A 180 -16.53 -1.61 -19.86
CA ILE A 180 -15.74 -2.12 -18.74
C ILE A 180 -16.33 -3.45 -18.22
N ALA A 181 -17.66 -3.58 -18.15
CA ALA A 181 -18.32 -4.80 -17.68
C ALA A 181 -17.99 -6.03 -18.55
N GLU A 182 -17.72 -5.86 -19.84
CA GLU A 182 -17.36 -6.96 -20.75
C GLU A 182 -15.85 -7.24 -20.81
N SER A 183 -15.03 -6.34 -20.25
CA SER A 183 -13.57 -6.42 -20.29
C SER A 183 -12.98 -7.41 -19.27
N THR A 184 -11.76 -7.90 -19.52
CA THR A 184 -11.07 -8.78 -18.57
C THR A 184 -10.60 -8.00 -17.33
N ALA A 185 -10.38 -8.67 -16.20
CA ALA A 185 -9.90 -8.02 -14.97
C ALA A 185 -8.59 -7.24 -15.19
N THR A 186 -7.66 -7.80 -15.97
CA THR A 186 -6.40 -7.15 -16.32
C THR A 186 -6.62 -5.85 -17.09
N ASP A 187 -7.50 -5.88 -18.09
CA ASP A 187 -7.81 -4.71 -18.92
C ASP A 187 -8.52 -3.62 -18.11
N ARG A 188 -9.46 -4.01 -17.23
CA ARG A 188 -10.18 -3.08 -16.34
C ARG A 188 -9.22 -2.34 -15.42
N ILE A 189 -8.29 -3.06 -14.78
CA ILE A 189 -7.30 -2.47 -13.86
C ILE A 189 -6.34 -1.56 -14.63
N GLU A 190 -5.84 -2.01 -15.79
CA GLU A 190 -4.94 -1.21 -16.63
C GLU A 190 -5.61 0.09 -17.07
N TYR A 191 -6.85 0.00 -17.56
CA TYR A 191 -7.63 1.16 -17.98
C TYR A 191 -7.82 2.15 -16.83
N ALA A 192 -8.18 1.66 -15.64
CA ALA A 192 -8.38 2.51 -14.48
C ALA A 192 -7.08 3.24 -14.09
N PHE A 193 -5.96 2.51 -14.00
CA PHE A 193 -4.67 3.10 -13.66
C PHE A 193 -4.18 4.11 -14.71
N ALA A 194 -4.27 3.79 -16.00
CA ALA A 194 -3.89 4.68 -17.08
C ALA A 194 -4.74 5.96 -17.10
N THR A 195 -6.05 5.83 -16.85
CA THR A 195 -6.97 6.96 -16.76
C THR A 195 -6.65 7.84 -15.56
N ALA A 196 -6.42 7.23 -14.38
CA ALA A 196 -6.05 7.92 -13.15
C ALA A 196 -4.77 8.75 -13.31
N GLU A 197 -3.72 8.15 -13.88
CA GLU A 197 -2.44 8.79 -14.13
C GLU A 197 -2.57 9.94 -15.15
N LYS A 198 -3.26 9.71 -16.26
CA LYS A 198 -3.39 10.70 -17.34
C LYS A 198 -4.25 11.90 -16.94
N ARG A 199 -5.38 11.67 -16.25
CA ARG A 199 -6.39 12.70 -15.95
C ARG A 199 -6.20 13.36 -14.60
N PHE A 200 -5.82 12.59 -13.58
CA PHE A 200 -5.77 13.05 -12.19
C PHE A 200 -4.34 13.14 -11.65
N LYS A 201 -3.32 12.80 -12.46
CA LYS A 201 -1.90 12.80 -12.05
C LYS A 201 -1.63 11.93 -10.82
N VAL A 202 -2.44 10.89 -10.64
CA VAL A 202 -2.28 9.92 -9.56
C VAL A 202 -1.11 9.00 -9.93
N ALA A 203 -0.12 8.93 -9.05
CA ALA A 203 1.05 8.07 -9.25
C ALA A 203 0.65 6.59 -9.26
N ARG A 204 1.21 5.82 -10.19
CA ARG A 204 0.91 4.40 -10.35
C ARG A 204 1.71 3.54 -9.36
N LEU A 205 1.16 3.36 -8.16
CA LEU A 205 1.82 2.60 -7.09
C LEU A 205 1.77 1.08 -7.30
N LEU A 206 0.72 0.58 -7.97
CA LEU A 206 0.51 -0.86 -8.20
C LEU A 206 0.72 -1.25 -9.67
N ASN A 207 1.22 -2.47 -9.88
CA ASN A 207 1.24 -3.12 -11.19
C ASN A 207 0.06 -4.08 -11.32
N VAL A 208 -0.53 -4.20 -12.51
CA VAL A 208 -1.71 -5.07 -12.74
C VAL A 208 -1.48 -6.52 -12.31
N LYS A 209 -0.29 -7.07 -12.62
CA LYS A 209 0.10 -8.42 -12.18
C LYS A 209 0.15 -8.55 -10.66
N GLY A 210 0.67 -7.53 -9.97
CA GLY A 210 0.65 -7.44 -8.52
C GLY A 210 -0.80 -7.36 -8.05
N THR A 211 -1.58 -6.41 -8.55
CA THR A 211 -2.98 -6.19 -8.19
C THR A 211 -3.83 -7.48 -8.22
N CYS A 212 -3.76 -8.28 -9.29
CA CYS A 212 -4.54 -9.53 -9.37
C CYS A 212 -4.10 -10.63 -8.36
N ALA A 213 -2.85 -10.59 -7.89
CA ALA A 213 -2.24 -11.57 -6.97
C ALA A 213 -2.24 -11.11 -5.50
N CYS A 214 -2.07 -9.80 -5.23
CA CYS A 214 -2.00 -9.20 -3.90
C CYS A 214 -3.33 -9.25 -3.16
N PHE A 215 -4.43 -9.09 -3.89
CA PHE A 215 -5.78 -8.97 -3.34
C PHE A 215 -6.35 -10.29 -2.80
N VAL A 216 -5.55 -11.35 -2.74
CA VAL A 216 -5.96 -12.65 -2.20
C VAL A 216 -5.93 -12.68 -0.66
N ASP A 217 -5.10 -11.86 0.01
CA ASP A 217 -5.08 -11.76 1.48
C ASP A 217 -4.25 -10.53 1.94
N VAL A 218 -4.81 -9.34 1.76
CA VAL A 218 -4.35 -8.09 2.39
C VAL A 218 -5.08 -7.90 3.74
N ASP A 219 -5.07 -8.93 4.58
CA ASP A 219 -4.94 -8.68 6.01
C ASP A 219 -3.49 -8.25 6.20
N VAL A 220 -3.24 -6.95 6.02
CA VAL A 220 -1.99 -6.35 6.50
C VAL A 220 -2.03 -6.59 8.01
N PRO A 221 -1.07 -7.31 8.62
CA PRO A 221 -1.16 -7.66 10.04
C PRO A 221 -1.09 -6.46 11.02
N TRP A 222 -1.18 -5.24 10.49
CA TRP A 222 -1.14 -3.95 11.15
C TRP A 222 -2.17 -2.94 10.59
N MET A 223 -3.08 -3.34 9.70
CA MET A 223 -4.38 -2.66 9.50
C MET A 223 -5.41 -3.26 10.45
#